data_AF-A0A1B7VRR5-F1
#
_entry.id   AF-A0A1B7VRR5-F1
#
_cell.length_a   1.000
_cell.length_b   1.000
_cell.length_c   1.000
_cell.angle_alpha   90.00
_cell.angle_beta   90.00
_cell.angle_gamma   90.00
#
_symmetry.space_group_name_H-M   'P 1'
#
loop_
_entity.id
_entity.type
_entity.pdbx_description
1 polymer ?
#
loop_
_entity_poly.entity_id
_entity_poly.type
_entity_poly.pdbx_seq_one_letter_code
_entity_poly.pdbx_strand_id
1 'polypeptide(L)'
;MTIAVGRAPSRGWFDVLDDWLKRDRFVFVGWSGILLFPCAFLALGGWLTGTTFVTSWYTHGLASSYLEGANFLTVAVSTPADSMGHSLLLLWGPEAQGD
;
A
#
# COMPACT_ATOMS: atom_id res chain seq x y z
N MET A 1 -26.69 44.23 -27.76
CA MET A 1 -26.56 43.13 -26.78
C MET A 1 -25.09 42.98 -26.44
N THR A 2 -24.64 43.62 -25.37
CA THR A 2 -23.26 43.60 -24.89
C THR A 2 -23.10 42.42 -23.94
N ILE A 3 -22.38 41.38 -24.38
CA ILE A 3 -22.06 40.23 -23.56
C ILE A 3 -20.88 40.64 -22.67
N ALA A 4 -21.13 40.80 -21.37
CA ALA A 4 -20.07 40.92 -20.39
C ALA A 4 -19.32 39.59 -20.34
N VAL A 5 -18.13 39.54 -20.91
CA VAL A 5 -17.17 38.45 -20.69
C VAL A 5 -16.75 38.54 -19.23
N GLY A 6 -17.46 37.80 -18.37
CA GLY A 6 -17.05 37.58 -16.99
C GLY A 6 -15.64 37.01 -16.98
N ARG A 7 -14.75 37.69 -16.25
CA ARG A 7 -13.36 37.28 -16.02
C ARG A 7 -13.33 35.79 -15.69
N ALA A 8 -12.68 34.98 -16.52
CA ALA A 8 -12.47 33.57 -16.21
C ALA A 8 -11.89 33.47 -14.79
N PRO A 9 -12.46 32.65 -13.89
CA PRO A 9 -11.91 32.48 -12.55
C PRO A 9 -10.43 32.09 -12.69
N SER A 10 -9.57 32.73 -11.92
CA SER A 10 -8.14 32.40 -11.91
C SER A 10 -7.99 30.94 -11.54
N ARG A 11 -7.52 30.10 -12.49
CA ARG A 11 -7.27 28.67 -12.27
C ARG A 11 -6.34 28.50 -11.07
N GLY A 12 -6.83 27.83 -10.03
CA GLY A 12 -6.03 27.51 -8.85
C GLY A 12 -5.08 26.35 -9.13
N TRP A 13 -4.06 26.18 -8.29
CA TRP A 13 -3.17 25.01 -8.36
C TRP A 13 -3.94 23.69 -8.16
N PHE A 14 -5.02 23.73 -7.37
CA PHE A 14 -5.90 22.58 -7.14
C PHE A 14 -6.59 22.13 -8.43
N ASP A 15 -7.07 23.07 -9.25
CA ASP A 15 -7.70 22.76 -10.54
C ASP A 15 -6.69 22.15 -11.52
N VAL A 16 -5.45 22.67 -11.51
CA VAL A 16 -4.36 22.11 -12.33
C VAL A 16 -4.01 20.69 -11.90
N LEU A 17 -4.01 20.42 -10.57
CA LEU A 17 -3.77 19.09 -10.03
C LEU A 17 -4.94 18.13 -10.34
N ASP A 18 -6.18 18.59 -10.23
CA ASP A 18 -7.39 17.81 -10.58
C ASP A 18 -7.36 17.38 -12.05
N ASP A 19 -7.09 18.32 -12.95
CA ASP A 19 -6.95 18.08 -14.39
C ASP A 19 -5.80 17.10 -14.69
N TRP A 20 -4.68 17.22 -13.96
CA TRP A 20 -3.57 16.28 -14.11
C TRP A 20 -3.94 14.89 -13.60
N LEU A 21 -4.58 14.76 -12.45
CA LEU A 21 -4.96 13.46 -11.89
C LEU A 21 -5.96 12.74 -12.79
N LYS A 22 -6.92 13.47 -13.38
CA LYS A 22 -8.00 12.92 -14.23
C LYS A 22 -7.66 12.81 -15.71
N ARG A 23 -6.43 13.13 -16.11
CA ARG A 23 -6.00 13.01 -17.50
C ARG A 23 -6.20 11.58 -18.02
N ASP A 24 -6.75 11.47 -19.23
CA ASP A 24 -6.88 10.20 -19.92
C ASP A 24 -5.48 9.67 -20.32
N ARG A 25 -5.13 8.52 -19.77
CA ARG A 25 -3.81 7.88 -19.90
C ARG A 25 -3.98 6.38 -19.73
N PHE A 26 -2.99 5.59 -20.15
CA PHE A 26 -3.04 4.12 -20.09
C PHE A 26 -3.41 3.56 -18.71
N VAL A 27 -2.82 4.12 -17.63
CA VAL A 27 -3.23 3.84 -16.25
C VAL A 27 -3.82 5.10 -15.64
N PHE A 28 -5.14 5.18 -15.59
CA PHE A 28 -5.84 6.28 -14.93
C PHE A 28 -5.42 6.41 -13.46
N VAL A 29 -5.24 7.64 -12.98
CA VAL A 29 -4.86 7.90 -11.57
C VAL A 29 -6.06 8.36 -10.78
N GLY A 30 -6.60 9.54 -11.08
CA GLY A 30 -7.65 10.17 -10.30
C GLY A 30 -7.24 10.47 -8.86
N TRP A 31 -8.13 11.08 -8.08
CA TRP A 31 -7.89 11.31 -6.66
C TRP A 31 -7.81 10.00 -5.86
N SER A 32 -8.58 8.98 -6.26
CA SER A 32 -8.54 7.65 -5.64
C SER A 32 -7.20 6.96 -5.82
N GLY A 33 -6.50 7.19 -6.94
CA GLY A 33 -5.19 6.63 -7.22
C GLY A 33 -4.13 7.02 -6.20
N ILE A 34 -4.25 8.19 -5.57
CA ILE A 34 -3.31 8.65 -4.53
C ILE A 34 -3.29 7.70 -3.34
N LEU A 35 -4.45 7.13 -2.98
CA LEU A 35 -4.53 6.14 -1.91
C LEU A 35 -4.31 4.72 -2.47
N LEU A 36 -4.94 4.41 -3.61
CA LEU A 36 -4.94 3.06 -4.17
C LEU A 36 -3.54 2.57 -4.55
N PHE A 37 -2.76 3.34 -5.29
CA PHE A 37 -1.46 2.87 -5.78
C PHE A 37 -0.46 2.55 -4.68
N PRO A 38 -0.19 3.45 -3.70
CA PRO A 38 0.76 3.11 -2.65
C PRO A 38 0.26 1.96 -1.78
N CYS A 39 -1.02 1.93 -1.40
CA CYS A 39 -1.55 0.85 -0.57
C CYS A 39 -1.54 -0.51 -1.28
N ALA A 40 -1.97 -0.56 -2.54
CA ALA A 40 -1.97 -1.81 -3.31
C ALA A 40 -0.54 -2.28 -3.60
N PHE A 41 0.37 -1.36 -3.93
CA PHE A 41 1.77 -1.68 -4.17
C PHE A 41 2.45 -2.24 -2.93
N LEU A 42 2.26 -1.61 -1.77
CA LEU A 42 2.83 -2.08 -0.51
C LEU A 42 2.20 -3.41 -0.04
N ALA A 43 0.89 -3.60 -0.21
CA ALA A 43 0.23 -4.85 0.15
C ALA A 43 0.73 -6.02 -0.72
N LEU A 44 0.81 -5.83 -2.05
CA LEU A 44 1.32 -6.85 -2.96
C LEU A 44 2.81 -7.10 -2.74
N GLY A 45 3.60 -6.04 -2.63
CA GLY A 45 5.03 -6.13 -2.36
C GLY A 45 5.34 -6.79 -1.02
N GLY A 46 4.57 -6.49 0.02
CA GLY A 46 4.68 -7.13 1.32
C GLY A 46 4.37 -8.63 1.27
N TRP A 47 3.32 -9.04 0.56
CA TRP A 47 3.00 -10.46 0.38
C TRP A 47 4.09 -11.22 -0.40
N LEU A 48 4.58 -10.63 -1.50
CA LEU A 48 5.66 -11.22 -2.30
C LEU A 48 6.95 -11.32 -1.48
N THR A 49 7.32 -10.27 -0.75
CA THR A 49 8.53 -10.26 0.09
C THR A 49 8.42 -11.29 1.21
N GLY A 50 7.27 -11.33 1.89
CA GLY A 50 7.03 -12.25 2.99
C GLY A 50 7.06 -13.72 2.56
N THR A 51 6.28 -14.07 1.52
CA THR A 51 6.27 -15.45 0.98
C THR A 51 7.61 -15.88 0.39
N THR A 52 8.47 -14.94 -0.02
CA THR A 52 9.78 -15.29 -0.55
C THR A 52 10.85 -15.45 0.51
N PHE A 53 10.85 -14.61 1.55
CA PHE A 53 12.00 -14.49 2.45
C PHE A 53 11.70 -14.58 3.95
N VAL A 54 10.44 -14.47 4.38
CA VAL A 54 10.11 -14.28 5.80
C VAL A 54 9.59 -15.56 6.44
N THR A 55 10.16 -15.92 7.59
CA THR A 55 9.78 -17.09 8.38
C THR A 55 8.60 -16.82 9.30
N SER A 56 7.85 -17.89 9.61
CA SER A 56 6.84 -17.93 10.66
C SER A 56 7.30 -18.76 11.87
N TRP A 57 8.60 -19.02 12.01
CA TRP A 57 9.16 -19.83 13.08
C TRP A 57 8.85 -19.24 14.48
N TYR A 58 9.00 -17.93 14.64
CA TYR A 58 8.80 -17.26 15.94
C TYR A 58 7.34 -17.04 16.33
N THR A 59 6.43 -17.10 15.35
CA THR A 59 5.00 -16.87 15.57
C THR A 59 4.19 -18.16 15.63
N HIS A 60 4.55 -19.15 14.79
CA HIS A 60 3.79 -20.40 14.61
C HIS A 60 4.66 -21.67 14.65
N GLY A 61 5.99 -21.56 14.69
CA GLY A 61 6.88 -22.72 14.58
C GLY A 61 6.85 -23.38 13.20
N LEU A 62 6.57 -22.61 12.15
CA LEU A 62 6.41 -23.09 10.77
C LEU A 62 7.43 -22.43 9.82
N ALA A 63 7.92 -23.21 8.86
CA ALA A 63 8.57 -22.67 7.67
C ALA A 63 7.50 -22.19 6.67
N SER A 64 7.60 -20.96 6.19
CA SER A 64 6.54 -20.32 5.40
C SER A 64 7.04 -19.58 4.16
N SER A 65 8.34 -19.63 3.87
CA SER A 65 8.92 -18.93 2.72
C SER A 65 9.62 -19.85 1.72
N TYR A 66 9.76 -19.37 0.48
CA TYR A 66 10.55 -20.05 -0.56
C TYR A 66 12.00 -20.25 -0.10
N LEU A 67 12.57 -19.27 0.63
CA LEU A 67 13.91 -19.36 1.21
C LEU A 67 14.06 -20.56 2.17
N GLU A 68 12.99 -20.92 2.87
CA GLU A 68 12.96 -22.06 3.80
C GLU A 68 12.54 -23.38 3.12
N GLY A 69 12.29 -23.38 1.81
CA GLY A 69 11.92 -24.56 1.04
C GLY A 69 10.40 -24.81 0.90
N ALA A 70 9.55 -23.86 1.28
CA ALA A 70 8.13 -23.91 0.94
C ALA A 70 7.92 -23.75 -0.58
N ASN A 71 6.75 -24.16 -1.08
CA ASN A 71 6.36 -23.99 -2.49
C ASN A 71 5.14 -23.05 -2.60
N PHE A 72 4.71 -22.74 -3.83
CA PHE A 72 3.63 -21.77 -4.07
C PHE A 72 2.32 -22.08 -3.32
N LEU A 73 2.05 -23.36 -3.03
CA LEU A 73 0.85 -23.79 -2.32
C LEU A 73 0.97 -23.66 -0.80
N THR A 74 2.19 -23.60 -0.26
CA THR A 74 2.46 -23.66 1.19
C THR A 74 3.10 -22.39 1.75
N VAL A 75 3.57 -21.48 0.90
CA VAL A 75 4.08 -20.18 1.36
C VAL A 75 2.97 -19.33 1.96
N ALA A 76 3.33 -18.54 2.97
CA ALA A 76 2.38 -17.64 3.62
C ALA A 76 3.10 -16.44 4.25
N VAL A 77 2.34 -15.36 4.44
CA VAL A 77 2.66 -14.32 5.44
C VAL A 77 1.71 -14.55 6.60
N SER A 78 2.20 -15.21 7.64
CA SER A 78 1.36 -15.65 8.76
C SER A 78 1.00 -14.49 9.70
N THR A 79 -0.06 -14.68 10.46
CA THR A 79 -0.45 -13.74 11.52
C THR A 79 0.60 -13.69 12.63
N PRO A 80 0.66 -12.60 13.41
CA PRO A 80 1.48 -12.54 14.62
C PRO A 80 1.14 -13.63 15.64
N ALA A 81 2.01 -13.84 16.62
CA ALA A 81 1.76 -14.73 17.75
C ALA A 81 0.56 -14.24 18.57
N ASP A 82 -0.20 -15.15 19.18
CA ASP A 82 -1.39 -14.82 19.98
C ASP A 82 -1.07 -13.85 21.14
N SER A 83 0.14 -13.91 21.71
CA SER A 83 0.62 -12.99 22.74
C SER A 83 0.68 -11.52 22.29
N MET A 84 0.67 -11.25 20.99
CA MET A 84 0.63 -9.90 20.44
C MET A 84 -0.79 -9.29 20.49
N GLY A 85 -1.81 -10.10 20.77
CA GLY A 85 -3.19 -9.67 20.88
C GLY A 85 -3.67 -8.91 19.64
N HIS A 86 -4.21 -7.71 19.87
CA HIS A 86 -4.73 -6.83 18.82
C HIS A 86 -3.78 -5.65 18.52
N SER A 87 -2.48 -5.82 18.78
CA SER A 87 -1.51 -4.76 18.47
C SER A 87 -1.56 -4.41 16.98
N LEU A 88 -1.47 -3.12 16.66
CA LEU A 88 -1.31 -2.65 15.28
C LEU A 88 0.03 -3.07 14.68
N LEU A 89 1.01 -3.42 15.53
CA LEU A 89 2.33 -3.92 15.15
C LEU A 89 3.02 -3.00 14.12
N LEU A 90 3.00 -1.70 14.43
CA LEU A 90 3.69 -0.69 13.62
C LEU A 90 5.20 -0.87 13.73
N LEU A 91 5.93 -0.63 12.63
CA LEU A 91 7.39 -0.75 12.61
C LEU A 91 8.07 0.10 13.70
N TRP A 92 7.56 1.30 13.97
CA TRP A 92 8.04 2.19 15.04
C TRP A 92 7.32 1.99 16.38
N GLY A 93 6.53 0.93 16.53
CA GLY A 93 5.83 0.57 17.76
C GLY A 93 6.78 0.01 18.83
N PRO A 94 6.33 -0.13 20.08
CA PRO A 94 7.16 -0.63 21.19
C PRO A 94 7.58 -2.10 21.02
N GLU A 95 6.91 -2.86 20.16
CA GLU A 95 7.23 -4.28 19.92
C GLU A 95 8.40 -4.46 18.96
N ALA A 96 8.45 -3.66 17.87
CA ALA A 96 9.51 -3.73 16.86
C ALA A 96 10.62 -2.68 17.08
N GLN A 97 10.29 -1.51 17.64
CA GLN A 97 11.22 -0.44 17.98
C GLN A 97 12.11 0.05 16.81
N GLY A 98 11.64 -0.16 15.57
CA GLY A 98 12.36 0.19 14.35
C GLY A 98 13.37 -0.85 13.86
N ASP A 99 13.44 -2.03 14.49
CA ASP A 99 14.18 -3.21 14.02
C ASP A 99 13.33 -4.01 13.01
#